data_AF-A0A928MBX8-F1
#
_entry.id   AF-A0A928MBX8-F1
#
_cell.length_a   1.000
_cell.length_b   1.000
_cell.length_c   1.000
_cell.angle_alpha   90.00
_cell.angle_beta   90.00
_cell.angle_gamma   90.00
#
_symmetry.space_group_name_H-M   'P 1'
#
loop_
_entity.id
_entity.type
_entity.pdbx_description
1 polymer ?
#
loop_
_entity_poly.entity_id
_entity_poly.type
_entity_poly.pdbx_seq_one_letter_code
_entity_poly.pdbx_strand_id
1 'polypeptide(L)'
;MNKKTRVITTSALFIGLNMVFLYLSSVFPTMQLCFVGVTSLFIAAQVIENGIKGGLYVFAGSCILGFIIVPDKTSMILFALFFGYYPMVKSIAERYNKAIARWAVKLAVMTAAMAVILVFFGELIFDLSQFKYGVWVFAAVFELAFILFDIGMSRLIDFYMMRIHRKGNKT
;
A
#
# COMPACT_ATOMS: atom_id res chain seq x y z
N MET A 1 -6.44 0.55 -29.18
CA MET A 1 -7.38 0.61 -28.04
C MET A 1 -7.39 2.02 -27.47
N ASN A 2 -8.56 2.61 -27.19
CA ASN A 2 -8.64 3.98 -26.65
C ASN A 2 -7.97 4.05 -25.26
N LYS A 3 -7.23 5.13 -24.98
CA LYS A 3 -6.51 5.34 -23.70
C LYS A 3 -7.44 5.18 -22.49
N LYS A 4 -8.67 5.71 -22.58
CA LYS A 4 -9.67 5.61 -21.49
C LYS A 4 -10.09 4.17 -21.23
N THR A 5 -10.38 3.40 -22.27
CA THR A 5 -10.76 1.99 -22.17
C THR A 5 -9.64 1.16 -21.51
N ARG A 6 -8.38 1.40 -21.89
CA ARG A 6 -7.24 0.70 -21.29
C ARG A 6 -7.11 0.94 -19.79
N VAL A 7 -7.26 2.19 -19.35
CA VAL A 7 -7.17 2.54 -17.92
C VAL A 7 -8.25 1.84 -17.11
N ILE A 8 -9.49 1.77 -17.63
CA ILE A 8 -10.59 1.12 -16.93
C ILE A 8 -10.35 -0.39 -16.81
N THR A 9 -9.99 -1.06 -17.90
CA THR A 9 -9.77 -2.52 -17.91
C THR A 9 -8.62 -2.93 -17.00
N THR A 10 -7.48 -2.23 -17.08
CA THR A 10 -6.31 -2.51 -16.22
C THR A 10 -6.63 -2.23 -14.75
N SER A 11 -7.36 -1.15 -14.45
CA SER A 11 -7.78 -0.86 -13.07
C SER A 11 -8.69 -1.97 -12.52
N ALA A 12 -9.67 -2.44 -13.30
CA ALA A 12 -10.57 -3.52 -12.88
C ALA A 12 -9.81 -4.82 -12.61
N LEU A 13 -8.82 -5.16 -13.44
CA LEU A 13 -7.97 -6.33 -13.24
C LEU A 13 -7.19 -6.24 -11.92
N PHE A 14 -6.51 -5.12 -11.65
CA PHE A 14 -5.76 -4.93 -10.42
C PHE A 14 -6.66 -4.88 -9.17
N ILE A 15 -7.88 -4.35 -9.28
CA ILE A 15 -8.88 -4.40 -8.20
C ILE A 15 -9.24 -5.86 -7.88
N GLY A 16 -9.50 -6.68 -8.90
CA GLY A 16 -9.79 -8.10 -8.70
C GLY A 16 -8.62 -8.83 -8.02
N LEU A 17 -7.39 -8.53 -8.43
CA LEU A 17 -6.20 -9.11 -7.82
C LEU A 17 -5.99 -8.66 -6.37
N ASN A 18 -6.24 -7.38 -6.07
CA ASN A 18 -6.27 -6.87 -4.69
C ASN A 18 -7.29 -7.63 -3.84
N MET A 19 -8.50 -7.87 -4.36
CA MET A 19 -9.54 -8.61 -3.61
C MET A 19 -9.09 -10.02 -3.26
N VAL A 20 -8.43 -10.72 -4.17
CA VAL A 20 -7.90 -12.07 -3.90
C VAL A 20 -6.90 -12.04 -2.74
N PHE A 21 -5.95 -11.11 -2.76
CA PHE A 21 -4.93 -11.00 -1.70
C PHE A 21 -5.48 -10.50 -0.37
N LEU A 22 -6.45 -9.57 -0.37
CA LEU A 22 -7.14 -9.12 0.84
C LEU A 22 -8.04 -10.21 1.43
N TYR A 23 -8.61 -11.07 0.59
CA TYR A 23 -9.35 -12.23 1.07
C TYR A 23 -8.40 -13.28 1.67
N LEU A 24 -7.27 -13.55 1.01
CA LEU A 24 -6.21 -14.43 1.52
C LEU A 24 -5.67 -13.96 2.89
N SER A 25 -5.55 -12.65 3.11
CA SER A 25 -5.12 -12.12 4.41
C SER A 25 -6.13 -12.42 5.53
N SER A 26 -7.41 -12.59 5.20
CA SER A 26 -8.44 -13.02 6.15
C SER A 26 -8.36 -14.51 6.46
N VAL A 27 -7.97 -15.33 5.47
CA VAL A 27 -7.83 -16.79 5.63
C VAL A 27 -6.58 -17.16 6.42
N PHE A 28 -5.51 -16.37 6.27
CA PHE A 28 -4.21 -16.61 6.93
C PHE A 28 -3.77 -15.42 7.80
N PRO A 29 -4.33 -15.29 9.03
CA PRO A 29 -4.04 -14.16 9.93
C PRO A 29 -2.56 -14.01 10.26
N THR A 30 -1.81 -15.12 10.37
CA THR A 30 -0.38 -15.10 10.69
C THR A 30 0.46 -14.34 9.65
N MET A 31 0.05 -14.37 8.38
CA MET A 31 0.76 -13.71 7.27
C MET A 31 0.00 -12.49 6.74
N GLN A 32 -0.98 -11.99 7.50
CA GLN A 32 -1.87 -10.91 7.11
C GLN A 32 -1.12 -9.69 6.57
N LEU A 33 -0.12 -9.19 7.31
CA LEU A 33 0.70 -8.04 6.91
C LEU A 33 1.41 -8.25 5.57
N CYS A 34 1.86 -9.47 5.28
CA CYS A 34 2.51 -9.78 4.01
C CYS A 34 1.52 -9.69 2.84
N PHE A 35 0.35 -10.33 2.98
CA PHE A 35 -0.67 -10.32 1.94
C PHE A 35 -1.22 -8.91 1.67
N VAL A 36 -1.55 -8.16 2.72
CA VAL A 36 -1.96 -6.75 2.57
C VAL A 36 -0.81 -5.92 1.99
N GLY A 37 0.44 -6.16 2.40
CA GLY A 37 1.61 -5.51 1.83
C GLY A 37 1.75 -5.72 0.32
N VAL A 38 1.50 -6.94 -0.19
CA VAL A 38 1.57 -7.25 -1.63
C VAL A 38 0.55 -6.44 -2.44
N THR A 39 -0.61 -6.11 -1.89
CA THR A 39 -1.62 -5.30 -2.60
C THR A 39 -1.11 -3.91 -3.03
N SER A 40 -0.19 -3.36 -2.25
CA SER A 40 0.46 -2.08 -2.57
C SER A 40 1.25 -2.14 -3.89
N LEU A 41 1.77 -3.31 -4.25
CA LEU A 41 2.51 -3.52 -5.50
C LEU A 41 1.59 -3.44 -6.71
N PHE A 42 0.36 -3.95 -6.62
CA PHE A 42 -0.63 -3.87 -7.70
C PHE A 42 -1.06 -2.43 -7.93
N ILE A 43 -1.23 -1.64 -6.86
CA ILE A 43 -1.50 -0.20 -6.97
C ILE A 43 -0.28 0.53 -7.54
N ALA A 44 0.94 0.19 -7.10
CA ALA A 44 2.17 0.77 -7.65
C ALA A 44 2.32 0.50 -9.15
N ALA A 45 2.05 -0.73 -9.60
CA ALA A 45 2.06 -1.10 -11.02
C ALA A 45 1.08 -0.23 -11.81
N GLN A 46 -0.13 -0.03 -11.29
CA GLN A 46 -1.11 0.84 -11.95
C GLN A 46 -0.68 2.32 -11.97
N VAL A 47 -0.03 2.81 -10.92
CA VAL A 47 0.53 4.17 -10.89
C VAL A 47 1.63 4.33 -11.96
N ILE A 48 2.42 3.30 -12.22
CA ILE A 48 3.46 3.31 -13.28
C ILE A 48 2.81 3.30 -14.67
N GLU A 49 1.80 2.47 -14.90
CA GLU A 49 1.17 2.34 -16.23
C GLU A 49 0.26 3.51 -16.62
N ASN A 50 -0.53 4.00 -15.67
CA ASN A 50 -1.64 4.94 -15.92
C ASN A 50 -1.57 6.21 -15.03
N GLY A 51 -0.49 6.38 -14.26
CA GLY A 51 -0.28 7.52 -13.39
C GLY A 51 -1.07 7.46 -12.07
N ILE A 52 -0.92 8.51 -11.25
CA ILE A 52 -1.56 8.63 -9.92
C ILE A 52 -3.08 8.46 -10.00
N LYS A 53 -3.74 8.99 -11.05
CA LYS A 53 -5.18 8.85 -11.25
C LYS A 53 -5.60 7.39 -11.40
N GLY A 54 -4.81 6.58 -12.13
CA GLY A 54 -5.05 5.15 -12.28
C GLY A 54 -4.93 4.41 -10.94
N GLY A 55 -3.90 4.72 -10.17
CA GLY A 55 -3.72 4.18 -8.82
C GLY A 55 -4.89 4.51 -7.88
N LEU A 56 -5.42 5.73 -7.98
CA LEU A 56 -6.58 6.16 -7.20
C LEU A 56 -7.84 5.33 -7.52
N TYR A 57 -8.07 4.98 -8.79
CA TYR A 57 -9.19 4.11 -9.16
C TYR A 57 -9.07 2.72 -8.54
N VAL A 58 -7.86 2.14 -8.58
CA VAL A 58 -7.63 0.82 -7.98
C VAL A 58 -7.77 0.88 -6.46
N PHE A 59 -7.22 1.91 -5.82
CA PHE A 59 -7.35 2.10 -4.38
C PHE A 59 -8.81 2.27 -3.97
N ALA A 60 -9.53 3.22 -4.57
CA ALA A 60 -10.92 3.50 -4.23
C ALA A 60 -11.84 2.30 -4.51
N GLY A 61 -11.69 1.66 -5.67
CA GLY A 61 -12.44 0.45 -5.99
C GLY A 61 -12.14 -0.71 -5.05
N SER A 62 -10.88 -0.87 -4.66
CA SER A 62 -10.47 -1.91 -3.70
C SER A 62 -10.98 -1.61 -2.29
N CYS A 63 -11.02 -0.36 -1.85
CA CYS A 63 -11.62 0.01 -0.57
C CYS A 63 -13.12 -0.32 -0.56
N ILE A 64 -13.87 0.16 -1.56
CA ILE A 64 -15.33 -0.05 -1.62
C ILE A 64 -15.67 -1.54 -1.63
N LEU A 65 -15.07 -2.30 -2.55
CA LEU A 65 -15.34 -3.73 -2.65
C LEU A 65 -14.79 -4.50 -1.45
N GLY A 66 -13.62 -4.14 -0.96
CA GLY A 66 -12.97 -4.82 0.14
C GLY A 66 -13.77 -4.70 1.44
N PHE A 67 -14.32 -3.52 1.74
CA PHE A 67 -15.15 -3.36 2.94
C PHE A 67 -16.44 -4.20 2.89
N ILE A 68 -16.96 -4.49 1.69
CA ILE A 68 -18.15 -5.31 1.48
C ILE A 68 -17.81 -6.81 1.53
N ILE A 69 -16.76 -7.24 0.82
CA ILE A 69 -16.46 -8.65 0.56
C ILE A 69 -15.54 -9.25 1.64
N VAL A 70 -14.54 -8.50 2.09
CA VAL A 70 -13.49 -9.02 2.97
C VAL A 70 -14.04 -9.10 4.40
N PRO A 71 -14.04 -10.31 5.01
CA PRO A 71 -14.61 -10.49 6.34
C PRO A 71 -13.73 -9.83 7.41
N ASP A 72 -12.40 -9.89 7.26
CA ASP A 72 -11.47 -9.29 8.19
C ASP A 72 -11.37 -7.76 7.99
N LYS A 73 -11.88 -7.01 8.97
CA LYS A 73 -11.85 -5.55 8.94
C LYS A 73 -10.49 -4.99 9.32
N THR A 74 -9.66 -5.75 10.06
CA THR A 74 -8.30 -5.32 10.40
C THR A 74 -7.44 -5.22 9.14
N SER A 75 -7.51 -6.21 8.24
CA SER A 75 -6.84 -6.16 6.94
C SER A 75 -7.28 -4.96 6.11
N MET A 76 -8.59 -4.67 6.11
CA MET A 76 -9.14 -3.53 5.37
C MET A 76 -8.69 -2.18 5.92
N ILE A 77 -8.60 -2.04 7.24
CA ILE A 77 -8.09 -0.83 7.90
C ILE A 77 -6.60 -0.66 7.56
N LEU A 78 -5.79 -1.72 7.66
CA LEU A 78 -4.38 -1.68 7.29
C LEU A 78 -4.17 -1.37 5.80
N PHE A 79 -5.02 -1.91 4.92
CA PHE A 79 -5.03 -1.56 3.51
C PHE A 79 -5.37 -0.08 3.31
N ALA A 80 -6.48 0.40 3.87
CA ALA A 80 -6.98 1.75 3.63
C ALA A 80 -6.09 2.84 4.24
N LEU A 81 -5.54 2.59 5.43
CA LEU A 81 -4.78 3.56 6.23
C LEU A 81 -3.27 3.38 6.19
N PHE A 82 -2.75 2.36 5.50
CA PHE A 82 -1.30 2.20 5.38
C PHE A 82 -0.87 1.80 3.97
N PHE A 83 -1.19 0.58 3.55
CA PHE A 83 -0.58 0.00 2.34
C PHE A 83 -1.16 0.53 1.03
N GLY A 84 -2.45 0.84 1.00
CA GLY A 84 -3.20 1.09 -0.23
C GLY A 84 -2.86 2.42 -0.89
N TYR A 85 -2.74 3.51 -0.12
CA TYR A 85 -2.45 4.83 -0.69
C TYR A 85 -0.94 5.11 -0.81
N TYR A 86 -0.10 4.34 -0.13
CA TYR A 86 1.33 4.59 -0.05
C TYR A 86 2.06 4.68 -1.42
N PRO A 87 1.77 3.83 -2.43
CA PRO A 87 2.40 3.94 -3.75
C PRO A 87 2.21 5.31 -4.41
N MET A 88 1.07 5.97 -4.17
CA MET A 88 0.81 7.33 -4.67
C MET A 88 1.66 8.37 -3.93
N VAL A 89 1.78 8.24 -2.61
CA VAL A 89 2.65 9.10 -1.79
C VAL A 89 4.11 8.94 -2.20
N LYS A 90 4.56 7.70 -2.41
CA LYS A 90 5.91 7.39 -2.89
C LYS A 90 6.19 8.04 -4.24
N SER A 91 5.26 7.92 -5.19
CA SER A 91 5.37 8.56 -6.52
C SER A 91 5.47 10.09 -6.44
N ILE A 92 4.81 10.73 -5.48
CA ILE A 92 4.91 12.18 -5.24
C ILE A 92 6.23 12.53 -4.54
N ALA A 93 6.60 11.78 -3.50
CA ALA A 93 7.81 12.02 -2.71
C ALA A 93 9.08 11.87 -3.55
N GLU A 94 9.10 10.96 -4.53
CA GLU A 94 10.25 10.74 -5.40
C GLU A 94 10.47 11.85 -6.42
N ARG A 95 9.51 12.77 -6.60
CA ARG A 95 9.69 13.98 -7.43
C ARG A 95 10.65 14.99 -6.79
N TYR A 96 10.86 14.92 -5.47
CA TYR A 96 11.81 15.79 -4.78
C TYR A 96 13.25 15.34 -5.07
N ASN A 97 14.07 16.30 -5.49
CA ASN A 97 15.47 16.06 -5.85
C ASN A 97 16.36 15.83 -4.60
N LYS A 98 16.04 16.49 -3.49
CA LYS A 98 16.77 16.35 -2.22
C LYS A 98 16.35 15.07 -1.49
N ALA A 99 17.30 14.20 -1.19
CA ALA A 99 17.07 12.95 -0.47
C ALA A 99 16.40 13.16 0.90
N ILE A 100 16.81 14.21 1.63
CA ILE A 100 16.23 14.56 2.94
C ILE A 100 14.74 14.88 2.81
N ALA A 101 14.36 15.71 1.83
CA ALA A 101 12.95 16.07 1.62
C ALA A 101 12.09 14.85 1.23
N ARG A 102 12.63 13.96 0.40
CA ARG A 102 11.97 12.71 0.00
C ARG A 102 11.67 11.82 1.21
N TRP A 103 12.68 11.59 2.06
CA TRP A 103 12.51 10.77 3.27
C TRP A 103 11.63 11.45 4.32
N ALA A 104 11.76 12.77 4.50
CA ALA A 104 10.93 13.52 5.43
C ALA A 104 9.43 13.39 5.09
N VAL A 105 9.05 13.53 3.82
CA VAL A 105 7.65 13.36 3.39
C VAL A 105 7.18 11.92 3.62
N LYS A 106 7.99 10.92 3.26
CA LYS A 106 7.64 9.50 3.46
C LYS A 106 7.41 9.19 4.94
N LEU A 107 8.35 9.59 5.81
CA LEU A 107 8.25 9.35 7.25
C LEU A 107 7.08 10.12 7.85
N ALA A 108 6.93 11.42 7.56
CA ALA A 108 5.84 12.23 8.11
C ALA A 108 4.45 11.64 7.81
N VAL A 109 4.24 11.17 6.58
CA VAL A 109 2.95 10.56 6.20
C VAL A 109 2.71 9.23 6.90
N MET A 110 3.75 8.42 7.10
CA MET A 110 3.61 7.13 7.79
C MET A 110 3.48 7.26 9.29
N THR A 111 4.22 8.17 9.91
CA THR A 111 4.06 8.50 11.33
C THR A 111 2.65 9.05 11.59
N ALA A 112 2.13 9.90 10.70
CA ALA A 112 0.75 10.39 10.80
C ALA A 112 -0.28 9.26 10.66
N ALA A 113 -0.12 8.36 9.68
CA ALA A 113 -1.00 7.21 9.53
C ALA A 113 -0.96 6.26 10.72
N MET A 114 0.24 5.98 11.24
CA MET A 114 0.42 5.21 12.47
C MET A 114 -0.31 5.86 13.65
N ALA A 115 -0.19 7.18 13.82
CA ALA A 115 -0.89 7.89 14.87
C ALA A 115 -2.42 7.74 14.74
N VAL A 116 -2.97 7.86 13.52
CA VAL A 116 -4.40 7.63 13.27
C VAL A 116 -4.78 6.18 13.60
N ILE A 117 -4.00 5.19 13.17
CA ILE A 117 -4.28 3.79 13.47
C ILE A 117 -4.25 3.54 14.98
N LEU A 118 -3.26 4.06 15.70
CA LEU A 118 -3.15 3.88 17.14
C LEU A 118 -4.28 4.57 17.92
N VAL A 119 -4.65 5.80 17.53
CA VAL A 119 -5.69 6.57 18.24
C VAL A 119 -7.09 5.98 18.03
N PHE A 120 -7.43 5.58 16.80
CA PHE A 120 -8.78 5.14 16.46
C PHE A 120 -8.97 3.63 16.48
N PHE A 121 -7.89 2.87 16.26
CA PHE A 121 -7.95 1.40 16.08
C PHE A 121 -6.89 0.66 16.90
N GLY A 122 -6.13 1.35 17.76
CA GLY A 122 -5.00 0.76 18.48
C GLY A 122 -5.42 -0.37 19.41
N GLU A 123 -6.50 -0.19 20.16
CA GLU A 123 -7.05 -1.23 21.05
C GLU A 123 -7.60 -2.43 20.27
N LEU A 124 -8.21 -2.19 19.11
CA LEU A 124 -8.80 -3.24 18.26
C LEU A 124 -7.73 -4.12 17.60
N ILE A 125 -6.57 -3.54 17.26
CA ILE A 125 -5.57 -4.19 16.41
C ILE A 125 -4.39 -4.73 17.23
N PHE A 126 -3.95 -4.02 18.27
CA PHE A 126 -2.64 -4.27 18.89
C PHE A 126 -2.69 -4.62 20.38
N ASP A 127 -3.88 -4.62 21.02
CA ASP A 127 -4.06 -4.89 22.45
C ASP A 127 -2.97 -4.21 23.31
N LEU A 128 -3.00 -2.87 23.28
CA LEU A 128 -1.96 -2.00 23.86
C LEU A 128 -1.79 -2.19 25.38
N SER A 129 -2.72 -2.88 26.04
CA SER A 129 -2.71 -3.19 27.47
C SER A 129 -1.51 -4.05 27.90
N GLN A 130 -0.96 -4.84 26.98
CA GLN A 130 0.16 -5.75 27.23
C GLN A 130 1.52 -5.02 27.30
N PHE A 131 1.61 -3.76 26.89
CA PHE A 131 2.90 -3.08 26.71
C PHE A 131 3.00 -1.75 27.46
N LYS A 132 3.62 -1.79 28.65
CA LYS A 132 3.82 -0.65 29.57
C LYS A 132 4.67 0.51 29.01
N TYR A 133 5.57 0.24 28.06
CA TYR A 133 6.30 1.21 27.22
C TYR A 133 5.95 1.07 25.73
N GLY A 134 4.83 0.39 25.46
CA GLY A 134 4.52 -0.23 24.18
C GLY A 134 4.40 0.70 23.02
N VAL A 135 3.77 1.86 23.23
CA VAL A 135 3.48 2.78 22.14
C VAL A 135 4.76 3.28 21.49
N TRP A 136 5.78 3.62 22.29
CA TRP A 136 7.08 4.11 21.77
C TRP A 136 7.90 3.00 21.11
N VAL A 137 7.94 1.82 21.72
CA VAL A 137 8.64 0.65 21.14
C VAL A 137 7.97 0.21 19.85
N PHE A 138 6.64 0.15 19.85
CA PHE A 138 5.83 -0.18 18.68
C PHE A 138 6.05 0.85 17.56
N ALA A 139 6.04 2.15 17.88
CA ALA A 139 6.33 3.20 16.92
C ALA A 139 7.71 3.03 16.28
N ALA A 140 8.74 2.74 17.07
CA ALA A 140 10.08 2.50 16.56
C ALA A 140 10.15 1.26 15.65
N VAL A 141 9.52 0.15 16.06
CA VAL A 141 9.45 -1.08 15.24
C VAL A 141 8.68 -0.84 13.95
N PHE A 142 7.60 -0.07 14.00
CA PHE A 142 6.78 0.28 12.84
C PHE A 142 7.56 1.12 11.83
N GLU A 143 8.30 2.14 12.28
CA GLU A 143 9.14 2.95 11.40
C GLU A 143 10.25 2.12 10.76
N LEU A 144 10.87 1.20 11.51
CA LEU A 144 11.87 0.27 10.96
C LEU A 144 11.25 -0.66 9.91
N ALA A 145 10.08 -1.23 10.20
CA ALA A 145 9.33 -2.08 9.26
C ALA A 145 8.93 -1.30 8.00
N PHE A 146 8.53 -0.04 8.15
CA PHE A 146 8.21 0.84 7.04
C PHE A 146 9.43 1.11 6.15
N ILE A 147 10.60 1.38 6.73
CA ILE A 147 11.84 1.57 5.96
C ILE A 147 12.15 0.32 5.14
N LEU A 148 12.03 -0.88 5.74
CA LEU A 148 12.21 -2.14 5.04
C LEU A 148 11.20 -2.30 3.89
N PHE A 149 9.95 -1.96 4.13
CA PHE A 149 8.89 -1.99 3.13
C PHE A 149 9.14 -1.01 1.97
N ASP A 150 9.55 0.24 2.23
CA ASP A 150 9.86 1.21 1.17
C ASP A 150 11.02 0.73 0.29
N ILE A 151 12.09 0.21 0.91
CA ILE A 151 13.23 -0.34 0.18
C ILE A 151 12.81 -1.53 -0.67
N GLY A 152 12.02 -2.46 -0.11
CA GLY A 152 11.47 -3.60 -0.83
C GLY A 152 10.62 -3.17 -2.03
N MET A 153 9.71 -2.23 -1.81
CA MET A 153 8.89 -1.61 -2.86
C MET A 153 9.73 -0.97 -3.96
N SER A 154 10.79 -0.23 -3.63
CA SER A 154 11.65 0.39 -4.65
C SER A 154 12.29 -0.66 -5.55
N ARG A 155 12.86 -1.72 -4.97
CA ARG A 155 13.49 -2.81 -5.74
C ARG A 155 12.48 -3.54 -6.63
N LEU A 156 11.26 -3.75 -6.14
CA LEU A 156 10.21 -4.40 -6.91
C LEU A 156 9.71 -3.51 -8.05
N ILE A 157 9.59 -2.21 -7.82
CA ILE A 157 9.25 -1.23 -8.86
C ILE A 157 10.36 -1.19 -9.94
N ASP A 158 11.63 -1.17 -9.54
CA ASP A 158 12.77 -1.20 -10.47
C ASP A 158 12.77 -2.49 -11.31
N PHE A 159 12.54 -3.65 -10.66
CA PHE A 159 12.42 -4.93 -11.35
C PHE A 159 11.25 -4.94 -12.35
N TYR A 160 10.09 -4.41 -11.95
CA TYR A 160 8.92 -4.29 -12.80
C TYR A 160 9.20 -3.38 -14.01
N MET A 161 9.83 -2.22 -13.81
CA MET A 161 10.20 -1.30 -14.90
C MET A 161 11.19 -1.93 -15.88
N MET A 162 12.23 -2.60 -15.38
CA MET A 162 13.27 -3.21 -16.21
C MET A 162 12.74 -4.39 -17.06
N ARG A 163 11.86 -5.22 -16.49
CA ARG A 163 11.46 -6.49 -17.11
C ARG A 163 10.13 -6.41 -17.87
N ILE A 164 9.17 -5.62 -17.38
CA ILE A 164 7.80 -5.60 -17.90
C ILE A 164 7.56 -4.34 -18.74
N HIS A 165 7.86 -3.16 -18.19
CA HIS A 165 7.61 -1.90 -18.91
C HIS A 165 8.47 -1.76 -20.19
N ARG A 166 9.75 -2.13 -20.12
CA ARG A 166 10.66 -2.11 -21.30
C ARG A 166 10.28 -3.10 -22.39
N LYS A 167 9.50 -4.15 -22.09
CA LYS A 167 9.01 -5.13 -23.07
C LYS A 167 7.76 -4.64 -23.80
N GLY A 168 6.90 -3.85 -23.14
CA GLY A 168 5.67 -3.30 -23.72
C GLY A 168 5.86 -2.09 -24.66
N ASN A 169 7.04 -1.46 -24.67
CA ASN A 169 7.40 -0.35 -25.57
C ASN A 169 8.28 -0.78 -26.77
N LYS A 170 8.49 -2.09 -26.96
CA LYS A 170 9.31 -2.66 -28.06
C LYS A 170 8.48 -3.35 -29.15
N THR A 171 7.18 -3.13 -29.17
CA THR A 171 6.24 -3.60 -30.19
C THR A 171 5.41 -2.43 -30.67
#